data_AF-A0A7Y5PWQ6-F1
#
_entry.id   AF-A0A7Y5PWQ6-F1
#
_cell.length_a   1.000
_cell.length_b   1.000
_cell.length_c   1.000
_cell.angle_alpha   90.00
_cell.angle_beta   90.00
_cell.angle_gamma   90.00
#
_symmetry.space_group_name_H-M   'P 1'
#
loop_
_entity.id
_entity.type
_entity.pdbx_description
1 polymer ?
#
loop_
_entity_poly.entity_id
_entity_poly.type
_entity_poly.pdbx_seq_one_letter_code
_entity_poly.pdbx_strand_id
1 'polypeptide(L)'
;MKQWMALLVTAALCGPAQAQWSDDFNRPDGPLGSNWTVVTGAWAVTNNQGAHTSSGANEIAVHNTASGAYDQFTVTLDVFCQNLGSQFSGVLIGYGGTDTIQVKIQDQVTGTPGFSNIGIYHRTSATGWGAWTGVGTGFGTLIAPFDSGRMTVTFPTPDLIQVEIDTDFNGTADQVYTKDGVLSIAPNLGTGYGLMGWGTTALFDNWTVGGGITPPPVVYCTAGTTTNGCVASITASAQPSVTAANACNIAVANVEGQKSGLIFYSINGQQAQAWNATSFLCVKAPTQRTSTQTSGGTVGGCDGSLSLDWNAFQAANPSALGNPWSAGNKAQLQAWFRDPPAGKATNLSDAVELTYQP
;
A
#
# COMPACT_ATOMS: atom_id res chain seq x y z
N MET A 1 34.01 -37.45 -20.22
CA MET A 1 32.53 -37.48 -20.38
C MET A 1 31.97 -36.26 -19.67
N LYS A 2 31.16 -35.47 -20.39
CA LYS A 2 30.66 -34.14 -20.00
C LYS A 2 29.79 -34.23 -18.75
N GLN A 3 30.12 -33.49 -17.69
CA GLN A 3 29.20 -33.20 -16.59
C GLN A 3 28.30 -32.05 -17.03
N TRP A 4 27.01 -32.34 -17.15
CA TRP A 4 25.97 -31.35 -17.41
C TRP A 4 25.62 -30.67 -16.08
N MET A 5 25.96 -29.39 -15.97
CA MET A 5 25.56 -28.55 -14.86
C MET A 5 24.17 -27.99 -15.18
N ALA A 6 23.14 -28.56 -14.58
CA ALA A 6 21.77 -28.05 -14.71
C ALA A 6 21.65 -26.75 -13.92
N LEU A 7 21.50 -25.64 -14.64
CA LEU A 7 21.19 -24.33 -14.08
C LEU A 7 19.72 -24.35 -13.65
N LEU A 8 19.45 -24.50 -12.35
CA LEU A 8 18.11 -24.27 -11.80
C LEU A 8 17.86 -22.76 -11.79
N VAL A 9 17.07 -22.29 -12.75
CA VAL A 9 16.50 -20.95 -12.71
C VAL A 9 15.27 -21.02 -11.81
N THR A 10 15.42 -20.64 -10.54
CA THR A 10 14.29 -20.37 -9.65
C THR A 10 13.67 -19.05 -10.10
N ALA A 11 12.61 -19.13 -10.89
CA ALA A 11 11.73 -17.99 -11.10
C ALA A 11 11.11 -17.62 -9.74
N ALA A 12 11.46 -16.45 -9.21
CA ALA A 12 10.76 -15.86 -8.09
C ALA A 12 9.37 -15.45 -8.58
N LEU A 13 8.39 -16.34 -8.40
CA LEU A 13 6.99 -15.98 -8.46
C LEU A 13 6.77 -14.99 -7.31
N CYS A 14 6.53 -13.71 -7.61
CA CYS A 14 5.89 -12.82 -6.64
C CYS A 14 4.54 -13.45 -6.30
N GLY A 15 4.43 -14.03 -5.10
CA GLY A 15 3.14 -14.47 -4.59
C GLY A 15 2.22 -13.25 -4.42
N PRO A 16 0.90 -13.41 -4.59
CA PRO A 16 -0.03 -12.36 -4.19
C PRO A 16 0.22 -12.01 -2.72
N ALA A 17 0.24 -10.71 -2.41
CA ALA A 17 0.27 -10.24 -1.03
C ALA A 17 -0.83 -10.96 -0.24
N GLN A 18 -0.47 -11.69 0.82
CA GLN A 18 -1.46 -12.39 1.62
C GLN A 18 -2.37 -11.34 2.29
N ALA A 19 -3.67 -11.42 2.02
CA ALA A 19 -4.65 -10.61 2.73
C ALA A 19 -4.56 -10.84 4.24
N GLN A 20 -4.60 -9.77 5.03
CA GLN A 20 -4.55 -9.87 6.49
C GLN A 20 -5.89 -10.35 7.06
N TRP A 21 -6.99 -9.95 6.42
CA TRP A 21 -8.33 -10.43 6.69
C TRP A 21 -9.02 -10.77 5.36
N SER A 22 -9.72 -11.89 5.32
CA SER A 22 -10.40 -12.34 4.11
C SER A 22 -11.65 -13.15 4.45
N ASP A 23 -12.64 -13.06 3.58
CA ASP A 23 -13.79 -13.94 3.57
C ASP A 23 -14.18 -14.26 2.12
N ASP A 24 -14.14 -15.54 1.77
CA ASP A 24 -14.47 -16.06 0.45
C ASP A 24 -15.93 -16.53 0.35
N PHE A 25 -16.73 -16.37 1.43
CA PHE A 25 -18.13 -16.76 1.54
C PHE A 25 -18.47 -18.19 1.05
N ASN A 26 -17.48 -19.07 0.87
CA ASN A 26 -17.62 -20.41 0.33
C ASN A 26 -18.09 -21.38 1.41
N ARG A 27 -19.36 -21.26 1.78
CA ARG A 27 -20.01 -22.05 2.82
C ARG A 27 -21.50 -22.21 2.56
N PRO A 28 -22.19 -23.16 3.23
CA PRO A 28 -23.62 -23.37 3.06
C PRO A 28 -24.46 -22.12 3.33
N ASP A 29 -25.61 -22.03 2.67
CA ASP A 29 -26.57 -20.94 2.82
C ASP A 29 -26.94 -20.69 4.29
N GLY A 30 -26.92 -19.43 4.69
CA GLY A 30 -27.16 -19.05 6.08
C GLY A 30 -26.62 -17.66 6.42
N PRO A 31 -26.45 -17.34 7.71
CA PRO A 31 -25.87 -16.06 8.14
C PRO A 31 -24.43 -15.86 7.62
N LEU A 32 -23.97 -14.61 7.53
CA LEU A 32 -22.57 -14.28 7.15
C LEU A 32 -21.51 -14.98 8.02
N GLY A 33 -21.86 -15.36 9.26
CA GLY A 33 -20.97 -16.07 10.17
C GLY A 33 -20.40 -15.19 11.27
N SER A 34 -19.68 -15.80 12.22
CA SER A 34 -19.23 -15.15 13.46
C SER A 34 -18.13 -14.10 13.30
N ASN A 35 -17.53 -14.01 12.11
CA ASN A 35 -16.53 -13.00 11.80
C ASN A 35 -17.17 -11.64 11.47
N TRP A 36 -18.48 -11.59 11.28
CA TRP A 36 -19.21 -10.40 10.89
C TRP A 36 -20.21 -9.97 11.97
N THR A 37 -20.28 -8.67 12.21
CA THR A 37 -21.39 -8.04 12.91
C THR A 37 -22.26 -7.32 11.90
N VAL A 38 -23.50 -7.80 11.74
CA VAL A 38 -24.53 -7.08 10.99
C VAL A 38 -24.96 -5.88 11.83
N VAL A 39 -24.70 -4.67 11.35
CA VAL A 39 -25.07 -3.44 12.04
C VAL A 39 -26.48 -3.00 11.60
N THR A 40 -26.75 -3.11 10.29
CA THR A 40 -28.05 -2.81 9.68
C THR A 40 -28.31 -3.75 8.50
N GLY A 41 -29.59 -3.94 8.14
CA GLY A 41 -30.01 -4.78 7.03
C GLY A 41 -29.97 -6.28 7.29
N ALA A 42 -30.20 -7.03 6.21
CA ALA A 42 -30.23 -8.48 6.17
C ALA A 42 -29.15 -8.99 5.23
N TRP A 43 -28.28 -9.83 5.76
CA TRP A 43 -27.11 -10.34 5.07
C TRP A 43 -27.03 -11.86 5.23
N ALA A 44 -26.63 -12.53 4.17
CA ALA A 44 -26.54 -13.98 4.14
C ALA A 44 -25.38 -14.45 3.26
N VAL A 45 -24.97 -15.69 3.45
CA VAL A 45 -24.34 -16.48 2.41
C VAL A 45 -25.44 -17.17 1.62
N THR A 46 -25.35 -17.12 0.29
CA THR A 46 -26.29 -17.77 -0.64
C THR A 46 -25.51 -18.27 -1.84
N ASN A 47 -25.62 -19.56 -2.14
CA ASN A 47 -24.93 -20.22 -3.26
C ASN A 47 -23.41 -19.96 -3.29
N ASN A 48 -22.74 -20.09 -2.13
CA ASN A 48 -21.32 -19.79 -1.94
C ASN A 48 -20.92 -18.33 -2.25
N GLN A 49 -21.84 -17.38 -2.10
CA GLN A 49 -21.55 -15.96 -2.25
C GLN A 49 -22.14 -15.18 -1.07
N GLY A 50 -21.55 -14.03 -0.77
CA GLY A 50 -22.18 -13.05 0.11
C GLY A 50 -23.34 -12.35 -0.58
N ALA A 51 -24.43 -12.14 0.16
CA ALA A 51 -25.64 -11.51 -0.33
C ALA A 51 -26.16 -10.47 0.65
N HIS A 52 -26.55 -9.32 0.11
CA HIS A 52 -27.41 -8.35 0.79
C HIS A 52 -28.86 -8.54 0.30
N THR A 53 -29.81 -8.67 1.23
CA THR A 53 -31.14 -9.23 0.96
C THR A 53 -32.30 -8.35 1.42
N SER A 54 -32.03 -7.14 1.91
CA SER A 54 -33.03 -6.17 2.35
C SER A 54 -33.07 -4.93 1.46
N SER A 55 -34.11 -4.10 1.62
CA SER A 55 -34.34 -2.89 0.82
C SER A 55 -33.90 -1.60 1.51
N GLY A 56 -33.37 -1.68 2.73
CA GLY A 56 -32.92 -0.51 3.48
C GLY A 56 -31.71 0.14 2.83
N ALA A 57 -31.66 1.47 2.87
CA ALA A 57 -30.62 2.23 2.19
C ALA A 57 -29.29 2.19 2.95
N ASN A 58 -28.19 1.90 2.24
CA ASN A 58 -26.82 1.94 2.75
C ASN A 58 -26.61 1.11 4.02
N GLU A 59 -27.14 -0.11 4.00
CA GLU A 59 -27.02 -1.04 5.10
C GLU A 59 -25.59 -1.60 5.16
N ILE A 60 -25.13 -1.99 6.35
CA ILE A 60 -23.72 -2.35 6.58
C ILE A 60 -23.55 -3.59 7.45
N ALA A 61 -22.51 -4.36 7.14
CA ALA A 61 -21.94 -5.41 7.97
C ALA A 61 -20.43 -5.15 8.17
N VAL A 62 -19.94 -5.30 9.40
CA VAL A 62 -18.56 -4.96 9.75
C VAL A 62 -17.81 -6.23 10.15
N HIS A 63 -16.57 -6.38 9.68
CA HIS A 63 -15.75 -7.51 10.07
C HIS A 63 -15.19 -7.27 11.49
N ASN A 64 -15.34 -8.26 12.37
CA ASN A 64 -15.14 -8.11 13.81
C ASN A 64 -13.69 -7.83 14.22
N THR A 65 -12.73 -8.22 13.38
CA THR A 65 -11.30 -8.10 13.68
C THR A 65 -10.51 -7.31 12.64
N ALA A 66 -11.13 -6.91 11.52
CA ALA A 66 -10.43 -6.14 10.51
C ALA A 66 -10.30 -4.70 10.96
N SER A 67 -9.07 -4.30 11.30
CA SER A 67 -8.80 -3.00 11.90
C SER A 67 -7.41 -2.48 11.55
N GLY A 68 -7.35 -1.29 10.96
CA GLY A 68 -6.12 -0.63 10.54
C GLY A 68 -6.37 0.78 10.01
N ALA A 69 -5.32 1.59 9.86
CA ALA A 69 -5.45 2.90 9.23
C ALA A 69 -5.75 2.72 7.73
N TYR A 70 -6.73 3.45 7.20
CA TYR A 70 -7.24 3.26 5.83
C TYR A 70 -6.15 3.32 4.75
N ASP A 71 -5.15 4.19 4.94
CA ASP A 71 -4.05 4.46 4.02
C ASP A 71 -2.94 3.39 4.04
N GLN A 72 -3.11 2.34 4.83
CA GLN A 72 -2.16 1.23 4.94
C GLN A 72 -2.68 -0.05 4.29
N PHE A 73 -3.94 -0.09 3.85
CA PHE A 73 -4.60 -1.29 3.39
C PHE A 73 -5.26 -1.12 2.03
N THR A 74 -5.24 -2.21 1.28
CA THR A 74 -6.04 -2.42 0.08
C THR A 74 -7.24 -3.26 0.43
N VAL A 75 -8.39 -2.86 -0.09
CA VAL A 75 -9.64 -3.59 0.09
C VAL A 75 -10.11 -4.11 -1.26
N THR A 76 -10.34 -5.42 -1.36
CA THR A 76 -10.89 -6.03 -2.57
C THR A 76 -12.27 -6.60 -2.31
N LEU A 77 -13.13 -6.57 -3.32
CA LEU A 77 -14.43 -7.23 -3.33
C LEU A 77 -14.78 -7.63 -4.76
N ASP A 78 -15.17 -8.90 -4.94
CA ASP A 78 -15.77 -9.34 -6.20
C ASP A 78 -17.26 -8.99 -6.15
N VAL A 79 -17.78 -8.44 -7.24
CA VAL A 79 -19.18 -7.97 -7.34
C VAL A 79 -19.88 -8.66 -8.50
N PHE A 80 -21.16 -8.97 -8.33
CA PHE A 80 -21.95 -9.69 -9.33
C PHE A 80 -23.32 -9.03 -9.52
N CYS A 81 -23.64 -8.67 -10.76
CA CYS A 81 -24.91 -8.08 -11.13
C CYS A 81 -25.90 -9.18 -11.52
N GLN A 82 -27.06 -9.19 -10.87
CA GLN A 82 -28.14 -10.11 -11.23
C GLN A 82 -29.06 -9.56 -12.34
N ASN A 83 -28.88 -8.29 -12.75
CA ASN A 83 -29.74 -7.61 -13.72
C ASN A 83 -31.23 -7.57 -13.31
N LEU A 84 -31.50 -7.49 -12.00
CA LEU A 84 -32.84 -7.53 -11.40
C LEU A 84 -33.38 -6.15 -10.99
N GLY A 85 -32.65 -5.08 -11.33
CA GLY A 85 -32.98 -3.71 -10.98
C GLY A 85 -31.99 -3.11 -10.00
N SER A 86 -32.23 -1.84 -9.63
CA SER A 86 -31.20 -1.04 -8.98
C SER A 86 -30.76 -1.65 -7.64
N GLN A 87 -29.46 -1.92 -7.54
CA GLN A 87 -28.79 -2.52 -6.38
C GLN A 87 -27.33 -2.12 -6.36
N PHE A 88 -26.67 -2.20 -5.20
CA PHE A 88 -25.21 -2.10 -5.16
C PHE A 88 -24.59 -3.04 -4.13
N SER A 89 -23.36 -3.45 -4.44
CA SER A 89 -22.41 -4.04 -3.52
C SER A 89 -21.25 -3.07 -3.32
N GLY A 90 -20.68 -3.02 -2.13
CA GLY A 90 -19.60 -2.10 -1.82
C GLY A 90 -18.83 -2.45 -0.56
N VAL A 91 -17.75 -1.71 -0.33
CA VAL A 91 -16.87 -1.85 0.83
C VAL A 91 -16.99 -0.64 1.76
N LEU A 92 -16.83 -0.91 3.04
CA LEU A 92 -16.81 0.07 4.13
C LEU A 92 -15.37 0.20 4.64
N ILE A 93 -14.85 1.42 4.70
CA ILE A 93 -13.45 1.69 5.07
C ILE A 93 -13.39 2.76 6.16
N GLY A 94 -12.65 2.50 7.22
CA GLY A 94 -12.47 3.45 8.34
C GLY A 94 -13.69 3.56 9.24
N TYR A 95 -14.39 2.46 9.51
CA TYR A 95 -15.53 2.40 10.42
C TYR A 95 -15.11 2.57 11.89
N GLY A 96 -16.02 3.09 12.72
CA GLY A 96 -15.82 3.29 14.16
C GLY A 96 -15.41 4.71 14.57
N GLY A 97 -15.15 5.59 13.61
CA GLY A 97 -15.01 7.03 13.82
C GLY A 97 -16.33 7.78 13.63
N THR A 98 -16.28 9.11 13.57
CA THR A 98 -17.46 9.92 13.16
C THR A 98 -17.63 9.93 11.65
N ASP A 99 -16.56 9.65 10.90
CA ASP A 99 -16.55 9.50 9.45
C ASP A 99 -16.36 8.03 9.06
N THR A 100 -16.75 7.68 7.84
CA THR A 100 -16.51 6.37 7.21
C THR A 100 -16.59 6.54 5.70
N ILE A 101 -15.75 5.83 4.95
CA ILE A 101 -15.78 5.82 3.48
C ILE A 101 -16.62 4.65 2.99
N GLN A 102 -17.43 4.92 1.96
CA GLN A 102 -18.16 3.94 1.17
C GLN A 102 -17.63 3.97 -0.27
N VAL A 103 -17.25 2.80 -0.79
CA VAL A 103 -17.01 2.62 -2.23
C VAL A 103 -17.96 1.54 -2.74
N LYS A 104 -18.76 1.87 -3.76
CA LYS A 104 -19.81 0.98 -4.27
C LYS A 104 -19.80 0.89 -5.79
N ILE A 105 -20.20 -0.28 -6.28
CA ILE A 105 -20.50 -0.55 -7.68
C ILE A 105 -22.00 -0.83 -7.79
N GLN A 106 -22.69 -0.09 -8.67
CA GLN A 106 -24.14 0.03 -8.66
C GLN A 106 -24.74 -0.29 -10.04
N ASP A 107 -25.71 -1.21 -10.05
CA ASP A 107 -26.71 -1.32 -11.10
C ASP A 107 -27.67 -0.16 -10.88
N GLN A 108 -27.62 0.84 -11.76
CA GLN A 108 -28.37 2.08 -11.60
C GLN A 108 -29.51 2.18 -12.61
N VAL A 109 -29.27 1.79 -13.86
CA VAL A 109 -30.11 2.16 -15.00
C VAL A 109 -30.97 0.98 -15.41
N THR A 110 -32.28 1.10 -15.17
CA THR A 110 -33.26 0.17 -15.73
C THR A 110 -33.12 0.09 -17.26
N GLY A 111 -32.76 -1.09 -17.77
CA GLY A 111 -32.60 -1.35 -19.21
C GLY A 111 -31.16 -1.32 -19.73
N THR A 112 -30.15 -1.02 -18.89
CA THR A 112 -28.74 -1.28 -19.20
C THR A 112 -28.31 -2.52 -18.42
N PRO A 113 -27.92 -3.62 -19.09
CA PRO A 113 -27.36 -4.77 -18.41
C PRO A 113 -26.05 -4.41 -17.70
N GLY A 114 -25.86 -4.96 -16.51
CA GLY A 114 -24.68 -4.87 -15.67
C GLY A 114 -24.71 -3.71 -14.69
N PHE A 115 -23.65 -3.64 -13.90
CA PHE A 115 -23.30 -2.45 -13.16
C PHE A 115 -23.00 -1.32 -14.13
N SER A 116 -23.56 -0.13 -13.88
CA SER A 116 -23.41 1.04 -14.75
C SER A 116 -22.78 2.24 -14.05
N ASN A 117 -22.66 2.19 -12.72
CA ASN A 117 -22.23 3.33 -11.91
C ASN A 117 -21.26 2.93 -10.79
N ILE A 118 -20.42 3.88 -10.41
CA ILE A 118 -19.55 3.83 -9.24
C ILE A 118 -19.94 4.96 -8.28
N GLY A 119 -19.84 4.70 -6.98
CA GLY A 119 -19.99 5.71 -5.94
C GLY A 119 -18.83 5.68 -4.96
N ILE A 120 -18.20 6.83 -4.75
CA ILE A 120 -17.25 7.11 -3.67
C ILE A 120 -17.89 8.17 -2.75
N TYR A 121 -18.27 7.73 -1.56
CA TYR A 121 -19.08 8.47 -0.60
C TYR A 121 -18.39 8.49 0.76
N HIS A 122 -18.81 9.44 1.59
CA HIS A 122 -18.46 9.46 3.00
C HIS A 122 -19.72 9.63 3.85
N ARG A 123 -19.61 9.22 5.11
CA ARG A 123 -20.66 9.42 6.11
C ARG A 123 -20.83 10.92 6.39
N THR A 124 -22.04 11.45 6.24
CA THR A 124 -22.39 12.85 6.54
C THR A 124 -23.21 13.01 7.82
N SER A 125 -23.80 11.92 8.32
CA SER A 125 -24.48 11.85 9.62
C SER A 125 -24.60 10.40 10.09
N ALA A 126 -25.24 10.16 11.23
CA ALA A 126 -25.41 8.81 11.76
C ALA A 126 -26.04 7.83 10.74
N THR A 127 -26.92 8.30 9.87
CA THR A 127 -27.60 7.50 8.84
C THR A 127 -27.42 8.05 7.42
N GLY A 128 -26.71 9.16 7.25
CA GLY A 128 -26.59 9.89 5.99
C GLY A 128 -25.25 9.65 5.29
N TRP A 129 -25.32 9.57 3.96
CA TRP A 129 -24.19 9.38 3.07
C TRP A 129 -24.19 10.47 2.01
N GLY A 130 -23.08 11.18 1.90
CA GLY A 130 -22.89 12.25 0.91
C GLY A 130 -21.87 11.84 -0.13
N ALA A 131 -22.13 12.22 -1.38
CA ALA A 131 -21.11 12.11 -2.41
C ALA A 131 -19.94 13.03 -2.05
N TRP A 132 -18.74 12.54 -2.30
CA TRP A 132 -17.52 13.28 -2.00
C TRP A 132 -17.42 14.59 -2.81
N THR A 133 -17.35 15.74 -2.14
CA THR A 133 -17.11 17.06 -2.78
C THR A 133 -15.62 17.24 -3.11
N GLY A 134 -15.22 17.55 -4.34
CA GLY A 134 -13.79 17.63 -4.69
C GLY A 134 -13.53 17.22 -6.13
N VAL A 135 -12.26 17.03 -6.52
CA VAL A 135 -11.87 16.67 -7.89
C VAL A 135 -11.87 15.16 -8.07
N GLY A 136 -12.45 14.68 -9.17
CA GLY A 136 -12.56 13.25 -9.47
C GLY A 136 -13.96 12.68 -9.20
N THR A 137 -14.06 11.35 -9.16
CA THR A 137 -15.35 10.64 -9.20
C THR A 137 -16.01 10.61 -7.84
N GLY A 138 -17.18 11.24 -7.70
CA GLY A 138 -18.07 11.08 -6.55
C GLY A 138 -19.06 9.96 -6.83
N PHE A 139 -20.23 10.29 -7.37
CA PHE A 139 -21.11 9.32 -8.04
C PHE A 139 -21.05 9.56 -9.55
N GLY A 140 -20.77 8.51 -10.32
CA GLY A 140 -20.52 8.65 -11.75
C GLY A 140 -20.88 7.40 -12.54
N THR A 141 -21.02 7.57 -13.85
CA THR A 141 -21.19 6.47 -14.80
C THR A 141 -19.84 5.77 -15.01
N LEU A 142 -19.88 4.45 -15.11
CA LEU A 142 -18.72 3.63 -15.45
C LEU A 142 -18.30 3.87 -16.91
N ILE A 143 -17.02 3.70 -17.23
CA ILE A 143 -16.48 3.77 -18.59
C ILE A 143 -17.19 2.75 -19.49
N ALA A 144 -17.41 1.55 -18.96
CA ALA A 144 -18.20 0.51 -19.61
C ALA A 144 -19.01 -0.27 -18.55
N PRO A 145 -20.28 -0.63 -18.83
CA PRO A 145 -21.04 -1.54 -17.99
C PRO A 145 -20.43 -2.95 -17.97
N PHE A 146 -20.59 -3.66 -16.85
CA PHE A 146 -20.10 -5.03 -16.68
C PHE A 146 -20.99 -5.84 -15.73
N ASP A 147 -21.07 -7.16 -15.91
CA ASP A 147 -21.90 -8.03 -15.07
C ASP A 147 -21.17 -8.55 -13.83
N SER A 148 -19.85 -8.73 -13.91
CA SER A 148 -19.02 -9.17 -12.79
C SER A 148 -17.62 -8.57 -12.87
N GLY A 149 -16.98 -8.36 -11.73
CA GLY A 149 -15.60 -7.92 -11.68
C GLY A 149 -15.06 -7.82 -10.26
N ARG A 150 -13.75 -7.63 -10.13
CA ARG A 150 -13.07 -7.33 -8.87
C ARG A 150 -12.89 -5.84 -8.74
N MET A 151 -13.48 -5.27 -7.68
CA MET A 151 -13.18 -3.92 -7.24
C MET A 151 -12.01 -3.95 -6.26
N THR A 152 -11.00 -3.13 -6.51
CA THR A 152 -9.83 -2.94 -5.65
C THR A 152 -9.74 -1.47 -5.23
N VAL A 153 -9.81 -1.21 -3.93
CA VAL A 153 -9.76 0.14 -3.36
C VAL A 153 -8.43 0.35 -2.65
N THR A 154 -7.76 1.43 -2.98
CA THR A 154 -6.43 1.76 -2.46
C THR A 154 -6.30 3.26 -2.16
N PHE A 155 -5.25 3.62 -1.44
CA PHE A 155 -4.93 5.01 -1.10
C PHE A 155 -3.46 5.32 -1.47
N PRO A 156 -3.17 5.68 -2.74
CA PRO A 156 -1.79 5.95 -3.18
C PRO A 156 -1.09 7.04 -2.38
N THR A 157 -1.87 7.96 -1.81
CA THR A 157 -1.45 8.88 -0.75
C THR A 157 -2.57 8.93 0.30
N PRO A 158 -2.31 9.40 1.53
CA PRO A 158 -3.37 9.56 2.53
C PRO A 158 -4.53 10.43 2.05
N ASP A 159 -4.33 11.34 1.09
CA ASP A 159 -5.38 12.27 0.62
C ASP A 159 -6.03 11.86 -0.71
N LEU A 160 -5.65 10.71 -1.29
CA LEU A 160 -6.12 10.26 -2.60
C LEU A 160 -6.64 8.82 -2.49
N ILE A 161 -7.91 8.60 -2.80
CA ILE A 161 -8.46 7.25 -3.01
C ILE A 161 -8.41 6.89 -4.50
N GLN A 162 -8.08 5.64 -4.77
CA GLN A 162 -8.10 5.04 -6.10
C GLN A 162 -8.95 3.75 -6.06
N VAL A 163 -9.79 3.59 -7.07
CA VAL A 163 -10.65 2.42 -7.27
C VAL A 163 -10.35 1.84 -8.64
N GLU A 164 -9.86 0.61 -8.64
CA GLU A 164 -9.58 -0.18 -9.83
C GLU A 164 -10.67 -1.24 -9.98
N ILE A 165 -11.12 -1.44 -11.22
CA ILE A 165 -12.09 -2.48 -11.56
C ILE A 165 -11.46 -3.38 -12.63
N ASP A 166 -11.30 -4.64 -12.29
CA ASP A 166 -10.85 -5.73 -13.17
C ASP A 166 -12.10 -6.57 -13.52
N THR A 167 -12.60 -6.42 -14.74
CA THR A 167 -13.88 -7.02 -15.18
C THR A 167 -13.73 -8.43 -15.73
N ASP A 168 -12.51 -8.86 -16.02
CA ASP A 168 -12.22 -10.21 -16.52
C ASP A 168 -11.38 -11.08 -15.55
N PHE A 169 -11.08 -10.53 -14.37
CA PHE A 169 -10.32 -11.17 -13.28
C PHE A 169 -8.89 -11.58 -13.69
N ASN A 170 -8.28 -10.87 -14.66
CA ASN A 170 -6.94 -11.19 -15.14
C ASN A 170 -5.80 -10.61 -14.28
N GLY A 171 -6.14 -9.82 -13.25
CA GLY A 171 -5.20 -9.12 -12.38
C GLY A 171 -4.80 -7.73 -12.86
N THR A 172 -5.41 -7.23 -13.93
CA THR A 172 -5.18 -5.89 -14.52
C THR A 172 -6.48 -5.10 -14.48
N ALA A 173 -6.41 -3.86 -14.01
CA ALA A 173 -7.58 -2.99 -14.00
C ALA A 173 -7.99 -2.58 -15.42
N ASP A 174 -9.26 -2.78 -15.76
CA ASP A 174 -9.88 -2.29 -16.99
C ASP A 174 -10.35 -0.84 -16.83
N GLN A 175 -10.74 -0.45 -15.62
CA GLN A 175 -11.24 0.88 -15.30
C GLN A 175 -10.61 1.38 -14.01
N VAL A 176 -10.21 2.66 -13.99
CA VAL A 176 -9.58 3.30 -12.83
C VAL A 176 -10.27 4.62 -12.53
N TYR A 177 -10.63 4.82 -11.26
CA TYR A 177 -11.27 6.03 -10.76
C TYR A 177 -10.50 6.56 -9.57
N THR A 178 -10.42 7.89 -9.45
CA THR A 178 -9.78 8.53 -8.30
C THR A 178 -10.66 9.62 -7.70
N LYS A 179 -10.41 9.92 -6.42
CA LYS A 179 -11.03 11.03 -5.71
C LYS A 179 -10.06 11.57 -4.65
N ASP A 180 -9.93 12.89 -4.57
CA ASP A 180 -9.06 13.56 -3.62
C ASP A 180 -9.81 14.03 -2.36
N GLY A 181 -9.05 14.52 -1.37
CA GLY A 181 -9.57 15.23 -0.22
C GLY A 181 -9.96 14.34 0.96
N VAL A 182 -9.46 13.10 1.06
CA VAL A 182 -9.66 12.16 2.20
C VAL A 182 -9.47 12.86 3.53
N LEU A 183 -8.37 13.57 3.70
CA LEU A 183 -8.00 14.24 4.94
C LEU A 183 -8.91 15.41 5.29
N SER A 184 -9.57 16.01 4.29
CA SER A 184 -10.44 17.16 4.48
C SER A 184 -11.92 16.79 4.70
N ILE A 185 -12.38 15.70 4.09
CA ILE A 185 -13.80 15.34 3.99
C ILE A 185 -14.18 14.16 4.87
N ALA A 186 -13.22 13.28 5.16
CA ALA A 186 -13.35 12.24 6.16
C ALA A 186 -12.19 12.32 7.17
N PRO A 187 -12.00 13.45 7.88
CA PRO A 187 -10.85 13.62 8.77
C PRO A 187 -10.85 12.69 9.97
N ASN A 188 -12.01 12.15 10.39
CA ASN A 188 -12.14 11.34 11.60
C ASN A 188 -12.57 9.90 11.28
N LEU A 189 -11.88 9.27 10.35
CA LEU A 189 -12.04 7.85 10.07
C LEU A 189 -11.64 7.02 11.30
N GLY A 190 -12.42 5.97 11.56
CA GLY A 190 -12.00 4.89 12.44
C GLY A 190 -11.05 3.94 11.73
N THR A 191 -10.92 2.73 12.28
CA THR A 191 -10.01 1.71 11.75
C THR A 191 -10.72 0.49 11.20
N GLY A 192 -12.03 0.35 11.38
CA GLY A 192 -12.79 -0.84 11.00
C GLY A 192 -13.02 -0.95 9.50
N TYR A 193 -13.19 -2.18 9.01
CA TYR A 193 -13.53 -2.47 7.62
C TYR A 193 -14.78 -3.36 7.52
N GLY A 194 -15.47 -3.29 6.39
CA GLY A 194 -16.63 -4.14 6.17
C GLY A 194 -17.24 -4.01 4.78
N LEU A 195 -18.54 -4.29 4.73
CA LEU A 195 -19.37 -4.35 3.54
C LEU A 195 -20.50 -3.31 3.62
N MET A 196 -20.93 -2.85 2.45
CA MET A 196 -22.13 -2.04 2.30
C MET A 196 -22.98 -2.56 1.15
N GLY A 197 -24.29 -2.46 1.31
CA GLY A 197 -25.24 -2.99 0.34
C GLY A 197 -26.52 -2.18 0.26
N TRP A 198 -27.19 -2.32 -0.88
CA TRP A 198 -28.57 -1.88 -1.06
C TRP A 198 -29.23 -2.73 -2.14
N GLY A 199 -30.54 -2.94 -1.97
CA GLY A 199 -31.33 -3.81 -2.84
C GLY A 199 -31.29 -5.25 -2.34
N THR A 200 -32.31 -6.01 -2.71
CA THR A 200 -32.55 -7.37 -2.19
C THR A 200 -31.77 -8.46 -2.95
N THR A 201 -30.93 -8.05 -3.91
CA THR A 201 -30.31 -8.91 -4.92
C THR A 201 -28.81 -8.60 -5.10
N ALA A 202 -28.23 -7.81 -4.21
CA ALA A 202 -26.83 -7.44 -4.28
C ALA A 202 -25.96 -8.63 -3.85
N LEU A 203 -25.08 -9.06 -4.77
CA LEU A 203 -24.18 -10.18 -4.58
C LEU A 203 -22.72 -9.73 -4.59
N PHE A 204 -21.91 -10.40 -3.79
CA PHE A 204 -20.49 -10.15 -3.69
C PHE A 204 -19.74 -11.38 -3.20
N ASP A 205 -18.43 -11.40 -3.40
CA ASP A 205 -17.58 -12.51 -3.01
C ASP A 205 -16.13 -12.07 -2.78
N ASN A 206 -15.28 -12.97 -2.25
CA ASN A 206 -13.83 -12.79 -2.11
C ASN A 206 -13.44 -11.42 -1.52
N TRP A 207 -14.07 -11.07 -0.40
CA TRP A 207 -13.74 -9.84 0.32
C TRP A 207 -12.37 -10.00 0.97
N THR A 208 -11.47 -9.05 0.74
CA THR A 208 -10.18 -9.02 1.43
C THR A 208 -9.80 -7.62 1.89
N VAL A 209 -9.09 -7.56 3.00
CA VAL A 209 -8.36 -6.39 3.46
C VAL A 209 -6.92 -6.85 3.68
N GLY A 210 -6.04 -6.42 2.79
CA GLY A 210 -4.63 -6.82 2.77
C GLY A 210 -3.72 -5.62 2.61
N GLY A 211 -2.56 -5.64 3.28
CA GLY A 211 -1.55 -4.59 3.10
C GLY A 211 -1.11 -4.56 1.64
N GLY A 212 -1.48 -3.51 0.90
CA GLY A 212 -1.47 -3.58 -0.56
C GLY A 212 -1.46 -2.26 -1.32
N ILE A 213 -1.11 -1.13 -0.72
CA ILE A 213 -0.20 -0.14 -1.32
C ILE A 213 0.52 0.51 -0.13
N THR A 214 1.69 0.00 0.22
CA THR A 214 2.61 0.88 0.92
C THR A 214 3.02 1.96 -0.06
N PRO A 215 3.03 3.25 0.34
CA PRO A 215 3.77 4.24 -0.44
C PRO A 215 5.16 3.67 -0.75
N PRO A 216 5.65 3.80 -2.00
CA PRO A 216 7.00 3.34 -2.32
C PRO A 216 8.01 4.00 -1.37
N PRO A 217 9.20 3.41 -1.19
CA PRO A 217 10.26 4.03 -0.41
C PRO A 217 10.42 5.51 -0.79
N VAL A 218 10.37 6.39 0.21
CA VAL A 218 10.35 7.85 -0.04
C VAL A 218 11.77 8.37 0.00
N VAL A 219 12.29 8.80 -1.15
CA VAL A 219 13.57 9.52 -1.21
C VAL A 219 13.35 10.96 -0.75
N TYR A 220 14.23 11.44 0.12
CA TYR A 220 14.14 12.77 0.72
C TYR A 220 15.53 13.37 0.95
N CYS A 221 15.56 14.65 1.32
CA CYS A 221 16.78 15.42 1.56
C CYS A 221 17.58 15.70 0.27
N THR A 222 18.67 16.46 0.40
CA THR A 222 19.54 16.82 -0.73
C THR A 222 20.90 16.15 -0.57
N ALA A 223 21.30 15.40 -1.60
CA ALA A 223 22.62 14.80 -1.69
C ALA A 223 23.73 15.86 -1.77
N GLY A 224 24.89 15.56 -1.21
CA GLY A 224 26.08 16.36 -1.43
C GLY A 224 26.68 16.16 -2.82
N THR A 225 27.51 17.13 -3.21
CA THR A 225 28.40 17.01 -4.38
C THR A 225 29.81 16.74 -3.89
N THR A 226 30.46 15.70 -4.41
CA THR A 226 31.85 15.38 -4.06
C THR A 226 32.83 16.38 -4.64
N THR A 227 34.07 16.36 -4.14
CA THR A 227 35.15 17.17 -4.74
C THR A 227 35.34 16.87 -6.24
N ASN A 228 35.03 15.64 -6.68
CA ASN A 228 35.09 15.24 -8.09
C ASN A 228 33.76 15.40 -8.85
N GLY A 229 32.78 16.09 -8.27
CA GLY A 229 31.52 16.44 -8.94
C GLY A 229 30.43 15.36 -8.90
N CYS A 230 30.60 14.29 -8.12
CA CYS A 230 29.61 13.22 -8.04
C CYS A 230 28.47 13.58 -7.09
N VAL A 231 27.25 13.22 -7.46
CA VAL A 231 26.04 13.41 -6.64
C VAL A 231 25.42 12.05 -6.40
N ALA A 232 25.73 11.46 -5.23
CA ALA A 232 25.29 10.13 -4.89
C ALA A 232 23.78 10.10 -4.62
N SER A 233 23.06 9.13 -5.20
CA SER A 233 21.62 8.96 -5.00
C SER A 233 21.30 7.59 -4.41
N ILE A 234 20.48 7.56 -3.35
CA ILE A 234 20.01 6.37 -2.66
C ILE A 234 18.58 6.02 -3.06
N THR A 235 18.32 4.73 -3.27
CA THR A 235 17.00 4.18 -3.56
C THR A 235 16.80 2.87 -2.80
N ALA A 236 15.56 2.43 -2.69
CA ALA A 236 15.23 1.09 -2.22
C ALA A 236 14.28 0.41 -3.21
N SER A 237 14.45 -0.90 -3.41
CA SER A 237 13.67 -1.67 -4.39
C SER A 237 12.22 -1.88 -3.99
N ALA A 238 11.94 -1.91 -2.69
CA ALA A 238 10.62 -2.14 -2.11
C ALA A 238 10.63 -1.70 -0.64
N GLN A 239 9.45 -1.76 -0.02
CA GLN A 239 9.32 -1.64 1.43
C GLN A 239 9.65 -2.99 2.09
N PRO A 240 10.33 -3.00 3.25
CA PRO A 240 10.61 -4.24 3.96
C PRO A 240 9.32 -4.79 4.60
N SER A 241 9.21 -6.10 4.78
CA SER A 241 8.13 -6.71 5.58
C SER A 241 8.64 -7.27 6.90
N VAL A 242 7.80 -7.30 7.94
CA VAL A 242 8.18 -7.84 9.27
C VAL A 242 8.48 -9.34 9.21
N THR A 243 7.89 -10.03 8.25
CA THR A 243 8.13 -11.46 7.95
C THR A 243 9.33 -11.69 7.03
N ALA A 244 9.96 -10.63 6.51
CA ALA A 244 10.99 -10.67 5.47
C ALA A 244 10.56 -11.37 4.17
N ALA A 245 9.25 -11.47 3.91
CA ALA A 245 8.67 -11.99 2.68
C ALA A 245 9.02 -11.17 1.43
N ASN A 246 9.18 -9.84 1.57
CA ASN A 246 9.51 -8.93 0.46
C ASN A 246 10.99 -8.56 0.46
N ALA A 247 11.72 -8.85 -0.63
CA ALA A 247 13.11 -8.45 -0.77
C ALA A 247 13.26 -6.91 -0.81
N CYS A 248 14.02 -6.36 0.13
CA CYS A 248 14.30 -4.92 0.20
C CYS A 248 15.81 -4.68 0.00
N ASN A 249 16.18 -4.28 -1.21
CA ASN A 249 17.56 -3.93 -1.56
C ASN A 249 17.71 -2.41 -1.57
N ILE A 250 18.68 -1.92 -0.81
CA ILE A 250 19.10 -0.52 -0.80
C ILE A 250 20.25 -0.38 -1.79
N ALA A 251 20.15 0.57 -2.70
CA ALA A 251 21.17 0.84 -3.70
C ALA A 251 21.55 2.32 -3.68
N VAL A 252 22.86 2.59 -3.74
CA VAL A 252 23.42 3.93 -3.85
C VAL A 252 24.22 3.99 -5.15
N ALA A 253 23.84 4.89 -6.04
CA ALA A 253 24.50 5.10 -7.33
C ALA A 253 25.26 6.43 -7.35
N ASN A 254 26.10 6.63 -8.37
CA ASN A 254 26.88 7.86 -8.60
C ASN A 254 27.77 8.24 -7.40
N VAL A 255 28.27 7.24 -6.68
CA VAL A 255 29.29 7.44 -5.64
C VAL A 255 30.63 7.63 -6.36
N GLU A 256 31.53 8.42 -5.78
CA GLU A 256 32.89 8.48 -6.31
C GLU A 256 33.55 7.09 -6.26
N GLY A 257 34.23 6.70 -7.33
CA GLY A 257 34.90 5.41 -7.40
C GLY A 257 36.09 5.28 -6.45
N GLN A 258 36.33 4.04 -6.02
CA GLN A 258 37.36 3.57 -5.11
C GLN A 258 37.34 4.27 -3.74
N LYS A 259 36.15 4.50 -3.21
CA LYS A 259 35.94 5.05 -1.87
C LYS A 259 35.43 3.99 -0.91
N SER A 260 35.89 4.11 0.33
CA SER A 260 35.27 3.39 1.43
C SER A 260 33.98 4.11 1.82
N GLY A 261 32.90 3.36 2.03
CA GLY A 261 31.60 3.88 2.45
C GLY A 261 30.80 2.86 3.26
N LEU A 262 29.66 3.28 3.76
CA LEU A 262 28.69 2.43 4.45
C LEU A 262 27.30 3.05 4.33
N ILE A 263 26.28 2.23 4.55
CA ILE A 263 24.92 2.71 4.78
C ILE A 263 24.71 2.77 6.30
N PHE A 264 24.00 3.79 6.76
CA PHE A 264 23.60 3.91 8.15
C PHE A 264 22.13 4.30 8.22
N TYR A 265 21.49 4.03 9.35
CA TYR A 265 20.07 4.27 9.51
C TYR A 265 19.68 4.69 10.93
N SER A 266 18.44 5.18 11.07
CA SER A 266 17.78 5.41 12.35
C SER A 266 16.30 5.08 12.28
N ILE A 267 15.66 5.04 13.45
CA ILE A 267 14.20 4.93 13.65
C ILE A 267 13.61 6.19 14.27
N ASN A 268 14.42 7.24 14.46
CA ASN A 268 14.00 8.46 15.18
C ASN A 268 13.50 9.56 14.24
N GLY A 269 13.41 9.29 12.95
CA GLY A 269 12.89 10.21 11.94
C GLY A 269 13.96 10.92 11.14
N GLN A 270 13.46 11.85 10.32
CA GLN A 270 14.24 12.67 9.40
C GLN A 270 14.88 13.86 10.12
N GLN A 271 15.98 14.36 9.58
CA GLN A 271 16.55 15.67 9.91
C GLN A 271 17.17 16.28 8.65
N ALA A 272 17.74 17.48 8.75
CA ALA A 272 18.49 18.11 7.66
C ALA A 272 19.60 18.99 8.25
N GLN A 273 20.57 18.36 8.91
CA GLN A 273 21.70 19.07 9.51
C GLN A 273 22.83 19.23 8.49
N ALA A 274 23.32 20.44 8.25
CA ALA A 274 24.46 20.65 7.36
C ALA A 274 25.67 19.78 7.78
N TRP A 275 26.19 18.99 6.84
CA TRP A 275 27.30 18.08 7.08
C TRP A 275 28.60 18.63 6.51
N ASN A 276 28.64 18.99 5.23
CA ASN A 276 29.71 19.74 4.58
C ASN A 276 29.10 20.91 3.77
N ALA A 277 29.83 21.49 2.81
CA ALA A 277 29.35 22.65 2.05
C ALA A 277 28.05 22.38 1.27
N THR A 278 27.83 21.16 0.78
CA THR A 278 26.69 20.81 -0.09
C THR A 278 25.85 19.64 0.41
N SER A 279 26.33 18.88 1.40
CA SER A 279 25.62 17.71 1.95
C SER A 279 24.93 17.99 3.28
N PHE A 280 23.85 17.24 3.51
CA PHE A 280 23.11 17.22 4.77
C PHE A 280 23.16 15.83 5.41
N LEU A 281 23.29 15.78 6.72
CA LEU A 281 22.95 14.62 7.53
C LEU A 281 21.42 14.59 7.67
N CYS A 282 20.80 13.57 7.09
CA CYS A 282 19.35 13.53 6.88
C CYS A 282 18.63 12.55 7.83
N VAL A 283 19.40 11.75 8.57
CA VAL A 283 18.91 10.67 9.43
C VAL A 283 19.16 11.04 10.89
N LYS A 284 18.12 11.13 11.72
CA LYS A 284 18.22 11.63 13.11
C LYS A 284 19.00 10.68 14.02
N ALA A 285 19.80 11.20 14.95
CA ALA A 285 20.49 10.39 15.95
C ALA A 285 19.51 9.80 16.99
N PRO A 286 19.84 8.66 17.65
CA PRO A 286 20.99 7.78 17.38
C PRO A 286 20.89 7.04 16.04
N THR A 287 22.05 6.76 15.45
CA THR A 287 22.16 6.03 14.17
C THR A 287 22.88 4.70 14.37
N GLN A 288 22.47 3.67 13.63
CA GLN A 288 23.22 2.42 13.49
C GLN A 288 23.90 2.33 12.13
N ARG A 289 25.13 1.80 12.13
CA ARG A 289 25.93 1.60 10.91
C ARG A 289 25.83 0.15 10.43
N THR A 290 25.84 -0.04 9.12
CA THR A 290 26.09 -1.35 8.51
C THR A 290 27.59 -1.58 8.32
N SER A 291 27.93 -2.76 7.79
CA SER A 291 29.30 -3.07 7.37
C SER A 291 29.84 -2.06 6.36
N THR A 292 31.14 -1.79 6.45
CA THR A 292 31.89 -0.99 5.50
C THR A 292 31.99 -1.70 4.14
N GLN A 293 31.91 -0.93 3.06
CA GLN A 293 31.98 -1.36 1.68
C GLN A 293 33.00 -0.51 0.91
N THR A 294 33.42 -1.00 -0.25
CA THR A 294 34.13 -0.22 -1.28
C THR A 294 33.15 0.13 -2.39
N SER A 295 33.21 1.35 -2.92
CA SER A 295 32.32 1.79 -3.99
C SER A 295 32.63 1.17 -5.36
N GLY A 296 33.78 0.49 -5.51
CA GLY A 296 34.21 0.00 -6.83
C GLY A 296 34.48 1.16 -7.81
N GLY A 297 34.32 0.95 -9.11
CA GLY A 297 34.43 2.03 -10.10
C GLY A 297 35.85 2.60 -10.30
N THR A 298 35.91 3.72 -11.02
CA THR A 298 37.14 4.41 -11.44
C THR A 298 37.49 5.54 -10.46
N VAL A 299 38.77 5.70 -10.11
CA VAL A 299 39.20 6.82 -9.23
C VAL A 299 38.77 8.17 -9.83
N GLY A 300 38.02 8.95 -9.04
CA GLY A 300 37.50 10.26 -9.46
C GLY A 300 36.31 10.19 -10.41
N GLY A 301 35.90 9.00 -10.87
CA GLY A 301 34.69 8.78 -11.64
C GLY A 301 33.45 8.69 -10.74
N CYS A 302 32.29 9.00 -11.31
CA CYS A 302 30.97 8.87 -10.66
C CYS A 302 30.28 7.56 -11.03
N ASP A 303 31.06 6.49 -11.13
CA ASP A 303 30.64 5.14 -11.52
C ASP A 303 30.70 4.14 -10.35
N GLY A 304 30.92 4.64 -9.13
CA GLY A 304 30.89 3.84 -7.92
C GLY A 304 29.47 3.62 -7.38
N SER A 305 29.30 2.53 -6.63
CA SER A 305 28.02 2.15 -6.02
C SER A 305 28.19 1.49 -4.65
N LEU A 306 27.19 1.62 -3.78
CA LEU A 306 27.07 0.87 -2.53
C LEU A 306 25.73 0.13 -2.52
N SER A 307 25.66 -1.03 -1.86
CA SER A 307 24.41 -1.81 -1.80
C SER A 307 24.22 -2.52 -0.47
N LEU A 308 22.98 -2.70 -0.04
CA LEU A 308 22.65 -3.44 1.16
C LEU A 308 21.38 -4.25 0.94
N ASP A 309 21.47 -5.56 1.14
CA ASP A 309 20.29 -6.39 1.37
C ASP A 309 19.81 -6.12 2.79
N TRP A 310 18.72 -5.36 2.90
CA TRP A 310 18.17 -4.92 4.18
C TRP A 310 17.66 -6.09 5.01
N ASN A 311 17.03 -7.07 4.37
CA ASN A 311 16.48 -8.24 5.05
C ASN A 311 17.59 -9.13 5.59
N ALA A 312 18.61 -9.39 4.78
CA ALA A 312 19.77 -10.15 5.22
C ALA A 312 20.51 -9.45 6.37
N PHE A 313 20.63 -8.12 6.32
CA PHE A 313 21.19 -7.34 7.41
C PHE A 313 20.37 -7.48 8.70
N GLN A 314 19.06 -7.33 8.65
CA GLN A 314 18.20 -7.46 9.84
C GLN A 314 18.23 -8.86 10.44
N ALA A 315 18.21 -9.89 9.59
CA ALA A 315 18.29 -11.29 10.02
C ALA A 315 19.65 -11.61 10.68
N ALA A 316 20.74 -11.07 10.14
CA ALA A 316 22.09 -11.27 10.66
C ALA A 316 22.40 -10.44 11.93
N ASN A 317 21.58 -9.42 12.24
CA ASN A 317 21.82 -8.51 13.36
C ASN A 317 20.59 -8.39 14.30
N PRO A 318 20.29 -9.42 15.12
CA PRO A 318 19.10 -9.41 15.99
C PRO A 318 19.06 -8.27 17.01
N SER A 319 20.21 -7.72 17.41
CA SER A 319 20.32 -6.58 18.33
C SER A 319 20.32 -5.21 17.64
N ALA A 320 20.08 -5.17 16.32
CA ALA A 320 19.99 -3.94 15.58
C ALA A 320 18.80 -3.08 16.02
N LEU A 321 18.99 -1.76 15.98
CA LEU A 321 18.00 -0.73 16.23
C LEU A 321 16.73 -1.02 15.41
N GLY A 322 15.59 -1.02 16.10
CA GLY A 322 14.30 -1.31 15.52
C GLY A 322 13.86 -2.78 15.62
N ASN A 323 14.75 -3.73 15.91
CA ASN A 323 14.35 -5.12 16.17
C ASN A 323 13.75 -5.28 17.59
N PRO A 324 12.62 -6.02 17.75
CA PRO A 324 11.77 -6.55 16.68
C PRO A 324 10.95 -5.45 15.99
N TRP A 325 10.83 -5.55 14.67
CA TRP A 325 10.00 -4.62 13.89
C TRP A 325 8.53 -4.98 13.98
N SER A 326 7.68 -3.96 13.97
CA SER A 326 6.23 -4.09 13.79
C SER A 326 5.80 -3.42 12.49
N ALA A 327 4.66 -3.83 11.94
CA ALA A 327 4.09 -3.15 10.77
C ALA A 327 3.86 -1.66 11.09
N GLY A 328 4.15 -0.80 10.13
CA GLY A 328 4.10 0.66 10.27
C GLY A 328 5.35 1.30 10.87
N ASN A 329 6.29 0.53 11.45
CA ASN A 329 7.57 1.09 11.89
C ASN A 329 8.33 1.69 10.71
N LYS A 330 9.09 2.76 10.97
CA LYS A 330 9.87 3.45 9.94
C LYS A 330 11.36 3.32 10.16
N ALA A 331 12.11 3.28 9.05
CA ALA A 331 13.57 3.36 9.04
C ALA A 331 14.02 4.42 8.04
N GLN A 332 14.90 5.32 8.47
CA GLN A 332 15.51 6.32 7.60
C GLN A 332 16.96 5.94 7.34
N LEU A 333 17.35 5.78 6.07
CA LEU A 333 18.67 5.32 5.66
C LEU A 333 19.38 6.38 4.83
N GLN A 334 20.70 6.45 4.98
CA GLN A 334 21.56 7.34 4.21
C GLN A 334 22.94 6.68 4.00
N ALA A 335 23.59 7.02 2.90
CA ALA A 335 24.95 6.57 2.61
C ALA A 335 25.97 7.60 3.11
N TRP A 336 27.03 7.10 3.73
CA TRP A 336 28.24 7.85 4.05
C TRP A 336 29.42 7.28 3.28
N PHE A 337 30.29 8.14 2.75
CA PHE A 337 31.49 7.69 2.06
C PHE A 337 32.63 8.72 2.13
N ARG A 338 33.84 8.25 1.85
CA ARG A 338 35.07 9.06 1.89
C ARG A 338 35.14 10.02 0.71
N ASP A 339 35.47 11.27 1.01
CA ASP A 339 35.77 12.34 0.06
C ASP A 339 36.90 13.19 0.65
N PRO A 340 38.15 12.68 0.62
CA PRO A 340 39.25 13.24 1.42
C PRO A 340 39.49 14.76 1.27
N PRO A 341 39.35 15.37 0.07
CA PRO A 341 39.53 16.81 -0.08
C PRO A 341 38.36 17.66 0.44
N ALA A 342 37.18 17.08 0.69
CA ALA A 342 36.05 17.83 1.24
C ALA A 342 36.32 18.29 2.68
N GLY A 343 35.61 19.34 3.15
CA GLY A 343 35.85 19.94 4.46
C GLY A 343 35.73 18.99 5.68
N LYS A 344 34.99 17.87 5.54
CA LYS A 344 34.91 16.79 6.55
C LYS A 344 35.55 15.47 6.10
N ALA A 345 36.37 15.51 5.05
CA ALA A 345 36.96 14.34 4.38
C ALA A 345 35.93 13.27 3.94
N THR A 346 34.65 13.64 3.88
CA THR A 346 33.49 12.75 3.72
C THR A 346 32.33 13.47 3.04
N ASN A 347 31.45 12.68 2.44
CA ASN A 347 30.22 13.15 1.81
C ASN A 347 29.05 12.21 2.13
N LEU A 348 27.83 12.69 1.86
CA LEU A 348 26.57 11.98 2.12
C LEU A 348 25.68 12.00 0.87
N SER A 349 24.96 10.91 0.63
CA SER A 349 23.86 10.88 -0.35
C SER A 349 22.64 11.68 0.16
N ASP A 350 21.60 11.77 -0.66
CA ASP A 350 20.22 11.90 -0.18
C ASP A 350 19.85 10.71 0.74
N ALA A 351 18.61 10.67 1.24
CA ALA A 351 18.16 9.63 2.16
C ALA A 351 16.87 8.96 1.67
N VAL A 352 16.59 7.76 2.17
CA VAL A 352 15.36 7.02 1.88
C VAL A 352 14.66 6.63 3.18
N GLU A 353 13.35 6.83 3.23
CA GLU A 353 12.47 6.37 4.30
C GLU A 353 11.73 5.10 3.88
N LEU A 354 11.86 4.08 4.71
CA LEU A 354 11.15 2.81 4.62
C LEU A 354 10.05 2.74 5.67
N THR A 355 8.98 2.03 5.36
CA THR A 355 7.88 1.67 6.25
C THR A 355 7.67 0.16 6.23
N TYR A 356 7.80 -0.48 7.39
CA TYR A 356 7.65 -1.92 7.52
C TYR A 356 6.22 -2.37 7.22
N GLN A 357 6.13 -3.37 6.35
CA GLN A 357 4.88 -4.02 5.96
C GLN A 357 4.59 -5.23 6.84
N PRO A 358 3.31 -5.65 6.92
CA PRO A 358 2.93 -6.92 7.51
C PRO A 358 3.71 -8.12 6.95
#